data_AF-A0A3B9MQI6-F1
#
_entry.id   AF-A0A3B9MQI6-F1
#
_cell.length_a   1.000
_cell.length_b   1.000
_cell.length_c   1.000
_cell.angle_alpha   90.00
_cell.angle_beta   90.00
_cell.angle_gamma   90.00
#
_symmetry.space_group_name_H-M   'P 1'
#
loop_
_entity.id
_entity.type
_entity.pdbx_description
1 polymer ?
#
loop_
_entity_poly.entity_id
_entity_poly.type
_entity_poly.pdbx_seq_one_letter_code
_entity_poly.pdbx_strand_id
1 'polypeptide(L)'
;MNHASGKFAVKLNPQEDKDGDPTVGRMSIEKEFQGDLEGTSKGQMLAVSTDVKGSAGYVAMERVSGTLQGKSGTFALQHSGTLTRGAAQLSVTVVPDSGTG
;
A
#
# COMPACT_ATOMS: atom_id res chain seq x y z
N MET A 1 7.14 -12.62 18.49
CA MET A 1 6.93 -11.93 17.21
C MET A 1 8.21 -11.20 16.87
N ASN A 2 8.67 -11.27 15.63
CA ASN A 2 9.78 -10.42 15.19
C ASN A 2 9.20 -9.05 14.80
N HIS A 3 9.90 -7.99 15.20
CA HIS A 3 9.54 -6.62 14.84
C HIS A 3 10.65 -6.04 13.98
N ALA A 4 10.26 -5.23 13.00
CA ALA A 4 11.14 -4.51 12.10
C ALA A 4 10.64 -3.07 11.99
N SER A 5 11.57 -2.11 11.95
CA SER A 5 11.29 -0.69 11.91
C SER A 5 12.12 -0.01 10.82
N GLY A 6 11.57 1.07 10.28
CA GLY A 6 12.20 1.78 9.17
C GLY A 6 11.35 2.94 8.70
N LYS A 7 11.82 3.57 7.63
CA LYS A 7 11.12 4.63 6.92
C LYS A 7 10.80 4.16 5.51
N PHE A 8 9.80 4.78 4.91
CA PHE A 8 9.56 4.64 3.48
C PHE A 8 9.17 5.97 2.86
N ALA A 9 9.54 6.16 1.60
CA ALA A 9 8.99 7.18 0.74
C ALA A 9 7.91 6.56 -0.15
N VAL A 10 6.87 7.33 -0.50
CA VAL A 10 5.80 6.88 -1.39
C VAL A 10 5.55 7.92 -2.48
N LYS A 11 5.40 7.44 -3.72
CA LYS A 11 4.93 8.22 -4.87
C LYS A 11 3.61 7.61 -5.33
N LEU A 12 2.61 8.47 -5.52
CA LEU A 12 1.29 8.09 -6.05
C LEU A 12 1.09 8.82 -7.37
N ASN A 13 0.82 8.08 -8.43
CA ASN A 13 0.56 8.66 -9.74
C ASN A 13 -0.88 8.30 -10.17
N PRO A 14 -1.77 9.27 -10.38
CA PRO A 14 -3.11 9.01 -10.93
C PRO A 14 -3.05 8.21 -12.22
N GLN A 15 -3.99 7.29 -12.39
CA GLN A 15 -4.09 6.46 -13.58
C GLN A 15 -5.47 6.65 -14.20
N GLU A 16 -5.52 6.77 -15.53
CA GLU A 16 -6.80 6.80 -16.25
C GLU A 16 -7.49 5.44 -16.16
N ASP A 17 -8.76 5.41 -15.78
CA ASP A 17 -9.60 4.23 -15.86
C ASP A 17 -10.83 4.58 -16.71
N LYS A 18 -10.92 3.96 -17.89
CA LYS A 18 -11.99 4.25 -18.86
C LYS A 18 -13.23 3.38 -18.64
N ASP A 19 -13.07 2.29 -17.88
CA ASP A 19 -14.08 1.27 -17.70
C ASP A 19 -14.69 1.33 -16.28
N GLY A 20 -13.96 1.88 -15.32
CA GLY A 20 -14.40 2.08 -13.93
C GLY A 20 -15.36 3.26 -13.72
N ASP A 21 -15.98 3.30 -12.54
CA ASP A 21 -16.77 4.45 -12.10
C ASP A 21 -15.85 5.67 -11.89
N PRO A 22 -16.16 6.85 -12.47
CA PRO A 22 -15.30 8.03 -12.41
C PRO A 22 -15.12 8.60 -10.99
N THR A 23 -15.94 8.18 -10.02
CA THR A 23 -15.81 8.57 -8.61
C THR A 23 -14.80 7.70 -7.85
N VAL A 24 -14.32 6.60 -8.44
CA VAL A 24 -13.29 5.73 -7.89
C VAL A 24 -11.94 6.11 -8.50
N GLY A 25 -11.10 6.76 -7.70
CA GLY A 25 -9.75 7.13 -8.12
C GLY A 25 -8.83 5.92 -8.18
N ARG A 26 -8.09 5.76 -9.29
CA ARG A 26 -7.05 4.74 -9.46
C ARG A 26 -5.67 5.39 -9.45
N MET A 27 -4.72 4.81 -8.71
CA MET A 27 -3.34 5.30 -8.63
C MET A 27 -2.36 4.14 -8.74
N SER A 28 -1.21 4.37 -9.39
CA SER A 28 -0.04 3.51 -9.22
C SER A 28 0.76 3.97 -8.00
N ILE A 29 1.39 3.01 -7.34
CA ILE A 29 2.18 3.22 -6.13
C ILE A 29 3.62 2.79 -6.41
N GLU A 30 4.56 3.65 -6.03
CA GLU A 30 5.97 3.28 -5.89
C GLU A 30 6.44 3.62 -4.49
N LYS A 31 7.12 2.69 -3.82
CA LYS A 31 7.75 2.96 -2.53
C LYS A 31 9.21 2.57 -2.51
N GLU A 32 9.96 3.29 -1.69
CA GLU A 32 11.34 2.99 -1.33
C GLU A 32 11.40 2.82 0.18
N PHE A 33 11.87 1.67 0.66
CA PHE A 33 11.99 1.31 2.08
C PHE A 33 13.45 1.37 2.53
N GLN A 34 13.68 1.88 3.74
CA GLN A 34 15.00 1.98 4.38
C GLN A 34 14.91 1.61 5.87
N GLY A 35 15.89 0.88 6.39
CA GLY A 35 15.92 0.39 7.77
C GLY A 35 16.00 -1.13 7.81
N ASP A 36 15.25 -1.78 8.70
CA ASP A 36 15.24 -3.25 8.79
C ASP A 36 14.74 -3.95 7.51
N LEU A 37 13.88 -3.24 6.76
CA LEU A 37 13.51 -3.56 5.38
C LEU A 37 14.15 -2.54 4.44
N GLU A 38 15.06 -3.01 3.59
CA GLU A 38 15.64 -2.23 2.51
C GLU A 38 15.13 -2.75 1.17
N GLY A 39 14.54 -1.90 0.34
CA GLY A 39 14.01 -2.34 -0.95
C GLY A 39 13.02 -1.37 -1.56
N THR A 40 12.27 -1.87 -2.54
CA THR A 40 11.25 -1.08 -3.24
C THR A 40 9.95 -1.86 -3.36
N SER A 41 8.85 -1.16 -3.62
CA SER A 41 7.62 -1.79 -4.06
C SER A 41 6.99 -1.08 -5.23
N LYS A 42 6.18 -1.83 -5.97
CA LYS A 42 5.27 -1.33 -6.99
C LYS A 42 3.89 -1.92 -6.76
N GLY A 43 2.86 -1.11 -6.96
CA GLY A 43 1.48 -1.52 -6.70
C GLY A 43 0.45 -0.61 -7.30
N GLN A 44 -0.80 -0.85 -6.93
CA GLN A 44 -1.95 -0.06 -7.32
C GLN A 44 -2.88 0.19 -6.13
N MET A 45 -3.57 1.33 -6.16
CA MET A 45 -4.56 1.75 -5.19
C MET A 45 -5.87 2.11 -5.91
N LEU A 46 -6.99 1.76 -5.29
CA LEU A 46 -8.31 2.31 -5.58
C LEU A 46 -8.81 3.07 -4.35
N ALA A 47 -9.35 4.27 -4.55
CA ALA A 47 -9.80 5.12 -3.46
C ALA A 47 -11.08 5.88 -3.81
N VAL A 48 -11.92 6.09 -2.80
CA VAL A 48 -13.11 6.95 -2.87
C VAL A 48 -13.02 7.98 -1.76
N SER A 49 -13.20 9.24 -2.11
CA SER A 49 -13.45 10.32 -1.15
C SER A 49 -14.94 10.65 -1.14
N THR A 50 -15.48 10.99 0.01
CA THR A 50 -16.89 11.41 0.13
C THR A 50 -16.99 12.91 0.32
N ASP A 51 -18.19 13.47 0.15
CA ASP A 51 -18.46 14.88 0.47
C ASP A 51 -18.34 15.19 1.97
N VAL A 52 -18.38 14.17 2.83
CA VAL A 52 -18.17 14.34 4.27
C VAL A 52 -16.67 14.47 4.52
N LYS A 53 -16.25 15.68 4.91
CA LYS A 53 -14.85 15.98 5.25
C LYS A 53 -14.27 14.91 6.19
N GLY A 54 -13.10 14.40 5.81
CA GLY A 54 -12.43 13.35 6.56
C GLY A 54 -13.12 12.00 6.49
N SER A 55 -13.95 11.73 5.48
CA SER A 55 -14.48 10.39 5.23
C SER A 55 -14.09 9.89 3.84
N ALA A 56 -13.41 8.76 3.81
CA ALA A 56 -12.84 8.16 2.61
C ALA A 56 -12.57 6.66 2.84
N GLY A 57 -12.41 5.92 1.74
CA GLY A 57 -11.98 4.53 1.77
C GLY A 57 -10.95 4.26 0.69
N TYR A 58 -10.04 3.33 0.95
CA TYR A 58 -9.13 2.84 -0.08
C TYR A 58 -8.76 1.37 0.14
N VAL A 59 -8.38 0.73 -0.97
CA VAL A 59 -7.71 -0.58 -1.00
C VAL A 59 -6.49 -0.49 -1.88
N ALA A 60 -5.46 -1.28 -1.56
CA ALA A 60 -4.26 -1.34 -2.38
C ALA A 60 -3.60 -2.71 -2.32
N MET A 61 -2.90 -3.05 -3.39
CA MET A 61 -2.04 -4.22 -3.49
C MET A 61 -0.67 -3.76 -4.00
N GLU A 62 0.41 -4.19 -3.34
CA GLU A 62 1.77 -3.92 -3.79
C GLU A 62 2.69 -5.13 -3.62
N ARG A 63 3.68 -5.23 -4.50
CA ARG A 63 4.75 -6.23 -4.45
C ARG A 63 6.02 -5.55 -3.96
N VAL A 64 6.53 -6.01 -2.84
CA VAL A 64 7.82 -5.58 -2.27
C VAL A 64 8.92 -6.49 -2.81
N SER A 65 10.07 -5.90 -3.15
CA SER A 65 11.32 -6.59 -3.46
C SER A 65 12.43 -5.96 -2.63
N GLY A 66 13.12 -6.74 -1.80
CA GLY A 66 14.11 -6.20 -0.87
C GLY A 66 14.74 -7.22 0.04
N THR A 67 15.43 -6.73 1.06
CA THR A 67 16.07 -7.50 2.11
C THR A 67 15.47 -7.11 3.46
N LEU A 68 14.93 -8.09 4.17
CA LEU A 68 14.38 -7.92 5.53
C LEU A 68 15.27 -8.67 6.51
N GLN A 69 15.95 -7.95 7.40
CA GLN A 69 16.84 -8.54 8.41
C GLN A 69 17.82 -9.56 7.82
N GLY A 70 18.43 -9.22 6.67
CA GLY A 70 19.41 -10.06 5.98
C GLY A 70 18.82 -11.14 5.05
N LYS A 71 17.49 -11.30 4.97
CA LYS A 71 16.83 -12.22 4.03
C LYS A 71 16.33 -11.47 2.81
N SER A 72 16.91 -11.76 1.65
CA SER A 72 16.51 -11.17 0.37
C SER A 72 15.37 -11.95 -0.26
N GLY A 73 14.37 -11.22 -0.77
CA GLY A 73 13.17 -11.85 -1.29
C GLY A 73 12.14 -10.87 -1.80
N THR A 74 10.95 -11.40 -2.06
CA THR A 74 9.78 -10.61 -2.43
C THR A 74 8.57 -11.06 -1.63
N PHE A 75 7.59 -10.19 -1.43
CA PHE A 75 6.29 -10.52 -0.85
C PHE A 75 5.25 -9.50 -1.30
N ALA A 76 3.96 -9.82 -1.17
CA ALA A 76 2.89 -8.88 -1.49
C ALA A 76 2.24 -8.35 -0.20
N LEU A 77 1.88 -7.07 -0.19
CA LEU A 77 1.11 -6.41 0.85
C LEU A 77 -0.29 -6.07 0.33
N GLN A 78 -1.30 -6.37 1.15
CA GLN A 78 -2.69 -5.97 0.95
C GLN A 78 -3.06 -4.90 1.96
N HIS A 79 -3.72 -3.84 1.49
CA HIS A 79 -4.17 -2.71 2.29
C HIS A 79 -5.69 -2.63 2.30
N SER A 80 -6.25 -2.32 3.47
CA SER A 80 -7.62 -1.85 3.61
C SER A 80 -7.63 -0.68 4.59
N GLY A 81 -8.01 0.49 4.10
CA GLY A 81 -8.02 1.73 4.87
C GLY A 81 -9.37 2.41 4.83
N THR A 82 -9.83 2.85 6.00
CA THR A 82 -11.04 3.66 6.15
C THR A 82 -10.72 4.91 6.95
N LEU A 83 -11.32 6.02 6.54
CA LEU A 83 -11.36 7.25 7.30
C LEU A 83 -12.82 7.54 7.60
N THR A 84 -13.17 7.63 8.89
CA THR A 84 -14.53 7.92 9.34
C THR A 84 -14.52 9.23 10.10
N ARG A 85 -14.87 10.34 9.43
CA ARG A 85 -14.87 11.70 10.02
C ARG A 85 -13.57 12.03 10.75
N GLY A 86 -12.44 11.72 10.13
CA GLY A 86 -11.09 11.95 10.66
C GLY A 86 -10.52 10.80 11.49
N ALA A 87 -11.33 9.82 11.90
CA ALA A 87 -10.83 8.62 12.57
C ALA A 87 -10.32 7.61 11.54
N ALA A 88 -9.01 7.39 11.49
CA ALA A 88 -8.37 6.45 10.57
C ALA A 88 -8.33 5.02 11.14
N GLN A 89 -8.63 4.04 10.31
CA GLN A 89 -8.33 2.63 10.53
C GLN A 89 -7.59 2.11 9.31
N LEU A 90 -6.52 1.34 9.55
CA LEU A 90 -5.71 0.77 8.49
C LEU A 90 -5.27 -0.64 8.89
N SER A 91 -5.52 -1.59 8.00
CA SER A 91 -4.92 -2.91 8.04
C SER A 91 -3.99 -3.08 6.83
N VAL A 92 -2.75 -3.48 7.10
CA VAL A 92 -1.78 -3.88 6.07
C VAL A 92 -1.28 -5.26 6.41
N THR A 93 -1.51 -6.21 5.51
CA THR A 93 -1.22 -7.63 5.75
C THR A 93 -0.38 -8.20 4.62
N VAL A 94 0.59 -9.05 4.95
CA VAL A 94 1.27 -9.86 3.95
C VAL A 94 0.25 -10.84 3.36
N VAL A 95 0.14 -10.89 2.03
CA VAL A 95 -0.70 -11.88 1.37
C VAL A 95 -0.12 -13.26 1.65
N PRO A 96 -0.93 -14.24 2.14
CA PRO A 96 -0.47 -15.60 2.39
C PRO A 96 0.30 -16.17 1.20
N ASP A 97 1.40 -16.86 1.49
CA ASP A 97 2.23 -17.56 0.50
C ASP A 97 2.81 -16.68 -0.63
N SER A 98 2.77 -15.36 -0.50
CA SER A 98 3.35 -14.43 -1.49
C SER A 98 4.87 -14.26 -1.38
N GLY A 99 5.44 -14.75 -0.28
CA GLY A 99 6.87 -14.68 0.04
C GLY A 99 7.74 -15.52 -0.89
N THR A 100 8.90 -15.01 -1.27
CA THR A 100 9.92 -15.74 -2.03
C THR A 100 11.30 -15.52 -1.43
N GLY A 101 12.21 -16.49 -1.59
CA GLY A 101 13.61 -16.40 -1.16
C GLY A 101 13.87 -16.99 0.21
#